data_AF-A0A1X7SYG6-F1
#
_entry.id   AF-A0A1X7SYG6-F1
#
_cell.length_a   1.000
_cell.length_b   1.000
_cell.length_c   1.000
_cell.angle_alpha   90.00
_cell.angle_beta   90.00
_cell.angle_gamma   90.00
#
_symmetry.space_group_name_H-M   'P 1'
#
loop_
_entity.id
_entity.type
_entity.pdbx_description
1 polymer ?
#
loop_
_entity_poly.entity_id
_entity_poly.type
_entity_poly.pdbx_seq_one_letter_code
_entity_poly.pdbx_strand_id
1 'polypeptide(L)'
;MLYKVHKAILKKPPLIDNIKLLIISCNSDLKAKLENCLGLSDVLDVVKGECSLTDISLLEAIVEEFEVTEAERYIEQYKTTLEESCHSLSIDLCLKEKFDAVNTSPSLTCETATYVFDWRPDEKKLKDITDILSKTSGKFVKIKYIDTGYSIVVTCSFPHSLTGALIIKLSENLKLLIKNGLMKLTVGYCKIWKKQKIQVRVYILSVIIIITKR
;
A
#
# COMPACT_ATOMS: atom_id res chain seq x y z
N MET A 1 -4.85 5.66 17.53
CA MET A 1 -4.45 7.02 17.10
C MET A 1 -5.64 7.80 16.52
N LEU A 2 -6.33 7.29 15.49
CA LEU A 2 -7.38 8.01 14.75
C LEU A 2 -8.47 8.66 15.62
N TYR A 3 -8.96 7.98 16.66
CA TYR A 3 -9.95 8.56 17.57
C TYR A 3 -9.43 9.82 18.31
N LYS A 4 -8.16 9.82 18.74
CA LYS A 4 -7.55 10.96 19.44
C LYS A 4 -7.41 12.17 18.51
N VAL A 5 -6.94 11.93 17.27
CA VAL A 5 -6.84 12.96 16.23
C VAL A 5 -8.23 13.50 15.87
N HIS A 6 -9.20 12.63 15.65
CA HIS A 6 -10.59 13.01 15.39
C HIS A 6 -11.14 13.95 16.46
N LYS A 7 -10.96 13.58 17.73
CA LYS A 7 -11.38 14.40 18.87
C LYS A 7 -10.66 15.75 18.92
N ALA A 8 -9.37 15.79 18.59
CA ALA A 8 -8.59 17.03 18.55
C ALA A 8 -9.09 17.99 17.46
N ILE A 9 -9.35 17.50 16.24
CA ILE A 9 -9.90 18.30 15.13
C ILE A 9 -11.27 18.88 15.52
N LEU A 10 -12.14 18.09 16.16
CA LEU A 10 -13.47 18.56 16.57
C LEU A 10 -13.45 19.63 17.67
N LYS A 11 -12.38 19.77 18.45
CA LYS A 11 -12.27 20.83 19.47
C LYS A 11 -12.07 22.22 18.85
N LYS A 12 -11.35 22.28 17.73
CA LYS A 12 -11.10 23.51 16.96
C LYS A 12 -11.40 23.22 15.48
N PRO A 13 -12.68 23.12 15.12
CA PRO A 13 -13.07 22.62 13.81
C PRO A 13 -12.72 23.63 12.72
N PRO A 14 -11.95 23.22 11.70
CA PRO A 14 -11.82 24.01 10.48
C PRO A 14 -13.14 24.06 9.72
N LEU A 15 -13.22 25.00 8.78
CA LEU A 15 -14.39 25.15 7.91
C LEU A 15 -14.55 23.88 7.04
N ILE A 16 -15.73 23.27 7.09
CA ILE A 16 -16.00 21.97 6.43
C ILE A 16 -15.68 22.03 4.93
N ASP A 17 -16.02 23.12 4.25
CA ASP A 17 -15.79 23.29 2.82
C ASP A 17 -14.29 23.37 2.50
N ASN A 18 -13.48 23.99 3.36
CA ASN A 18 -12.03 24.04 3.18
C ASN A 18 -11.41 22.63 3.30
N ILE A 19 -11.88 21.82 4.26
CA ILE A 19 -11.43 20.44 4.40
C ILE A 19 -11.84 19.62 3.17
N LYS A 20 -13.09 19.75 2.70
CA LYS A 20 -13.55 19.08 1.48
C LYS A 20 -12.70 19.45 0.27
N LEU A 21 -12.37 20.74 0.10
CA LEU A 21 -11.50 21.22 -0.98
C LEU A 21 -10.09 20.61 -0.91
N LEU A 22 -9.49 20.58 0.28
CA LEU A 22 -8.18 19.95 0.50
C LEU A 22 -8.20 18.45 0.19
N ILE A 23 -9.25 17.74 0.60
CA ILE A 23 -9.37 16.30 0.33
C ILE A 23 -9.51 16.06 -1.19
N ILE A 24 -10.32 16.86 -1.88
CA ILE A 24 -10.54 16.71 -3.33
C ILE A 24 -9.26 17.03 -4.11
N SER A 25 -8.46 18.01 -3.67
CA SER A 25 -7.17 18.30 -4.31
C SER A 25 -6.15 17.17 -4.12
N CYS A 26 -6.17 16.50 -2.97
CA CYS A 26 -5.34 15.32 -2.70
C CYS A 26 -5.82 14.07 -3.45
N ASN A 27 -7.13 13.84 -3.50
CA ASN A 27 -7.75 12.67 -4.12
C ASN A 27 -9.15 13.01 -4.66
N SER A 28 -9.23 13.29 -5.96
CA SER A 28 -10.48 13.64 -6.66
C SER A 28 -11.53 12.54 -6.61
N ASP A 29 -11.14 11.28 -6.44
CA ASP A 29 -12.04 10.12 -6.45
C ASP A 29 -12.98 10.13 -5.23
N LEU A 30 -12.67 10.94 -4.20
CA LEU A 30 -13.49 11.09 -2.99
C LEU A 30 -14.62 12.10 -3.13
N LYS A 31 -14.68 12.87 -4.23
CA LYS A 31 -15.67 13.93 -4.42
C LYS A 31 -17.11 13.44 -4.19
N ALA A 32 -17.49 12.33 -4.81
CA ALA A 32 -18.84 11.78 -4.66
C ALA A 32 -19.16 11.31 -3.22
N LYS A 33 -18.16 10.82 -2.47
CA LYS A 33 -18.34 10.46 -1.05
C LYS A 33 -18.58 11.71 -0.20
N LEU A 34 -17.87 12.80 -0.50
CA LEU A 34 -17.91 14.05 0.27
C LEU A 34 -19.14 14.92 -0.02
N GLU A 35 -19.73 14.82 -1.21
CA GLU A 35 -20.97 15.53 -1.56
C GLU A 35 -22.12 15.15 -0.62
N ASN A 36 -22.14 13.90 -0.14
CA ASN A 36 -23.16 13.39 0.78
C ASN A 36 -22.86 13.69 2.26
N CYS A 37 -21.69 14.24 2.61
CA CYS A 37 -21.32 14.54 3.99
C CYS A 37 -21.97 15.84 4.46
N LEU A 38 -22.77 15.77 5.52
CA LEU A 38 -23.48 16.91 6.11
C LEU A 38 -22.68 17.55 7.25
N GLY A 39 -21.89 16.75 7.97
CA GLY A 39 -21.11 17.19 9.12
C GLY A 39 -19.61 16.96 8.95
N LEU A 40 -18.83 17.67 9.78
CA LEU A 40 -17.39 17.48 9.88
C LEU A 40 -17.04 16.05 10.30
N SER A 41 -17.84 15.42 11.18
CA SER A 41 -17.63 14.01 11.55
C SER A 41 -17.73 13.09 10.34
N ASP A 42 -18.72 13.28 9.47
CA ASP A 42 -18.89 12.46 8.26
C ASP A 42 -17.68 12.60 7.33
N VAL A 43 -17.20 13.84 7.15
CA VAL A 43 -16.00 14.12 6.35
C VAL A 43 -14.78 13.41 6.93
N LEU A 44 -14.59 13.47 8.25
CA LEU A 44 -13.48 12.80 8.92
C LEU A 44 -13.63 11.27 8.90
N ASP A 45 -14.84 10.73 8.84
CA ASP A 45 -15.05 9.29 8.65
C ASP A 45 -14.67 8.83 7.24
N VAL A 46 -14.93 9.64 6.21
CA VAL A 46 -14.39 9.41 4.86
C VAL A 46 -12.86 9.39 4.90
N VAL A 47 -12.22 10.35 5.57
CA VAL A 47 -10.75 10.41 5.70
C VAL A 47 -10.21 9.18 6.42
N LYS A 48 -10.83 8.75 7.52
CA LYS A 48 -10.43 7.51 8.23
C LYS A 48 -10.52 6.30 7.32
N GLY A 49 -11.55 6.21 6.49
CA GLY A 49 -11.71 5.13 5.51
C GLY A 49 -10.61 5.08 4.45
N GLU A 50 -9.91 6.19 4.22
CA GLU A 50 -8.79 6.27 3.29
C GLU A 50 -7.42 6.01 3.95
N CYS A 51 -7.37 5.96 5.28
CA CYS A 51 -6.16 5.66 6.03
C CYS A 51 -5.94 4.14 6.17
N SER A 52 -4.68 3.76 6.31
CA SER A 52 -4.24 2.39 6.64
C SER A 52 -3.22 2.43 7.77
N LEU A 53 -2.80 1.25 8.25
CA LEU A 53 -1.76 1.10 9.26
C LEU A 53 -0.49 1.83 8.85
N THR A 54 -0.10 1.78 7.57
CA THR A 54 1.15 2.37 7.08
C THR A 54 0.98 3.68 6.33
N ASP A 55 -0.25 4.08 6.01
CA ASP A 55 -0.51 5.32 5.28
C ASP A 55 -1.64 6.12 5.94
N ILE A 56 -1.27 7.25 6.53
CA ILE A 56 -2.18 8.22 7.12
C ILE A 56 -2.02 9.60 6.46
N SER A 57 -1.45 9.65 5.26
CA SER A 57 -1.02 10.89 4.59
C SER A 57 -2.15 11.90 4.42
N LEU A 58 -3.37 11.45 4.15
CA LEU A 58 -4.53 12.35 4.02
C LEU A 58 -4.88 13.01 5.36
N LEU A 59 -4.75 12.28 6.46
CA LEU A 59 -4.98 12.82 7.80
C LEU A 59 -3.88 13.79 8.21
N GLU A 60 -2.62 13.49 7.83
CA GLU A 60 -1.48 14.40 8.02
C GLU A 60 -1.69 15.71 7.31
N ALA A 61 -2.03 15.68 6.02
CA ALA A 61 -2.27 16.89 5.23
C ALA A 61 -3.34 17.79 5.88
N ILE A 62 -4.42 17.21 6.41
CA ILE A 62 -5.46 17.97 7.12
C ILE A 62 -4.89 18.59 8.41
N VAL A 63 -4.16 17.80 9.21
CA VAL A 63 -3.64 18.30 10.50
C VAL A 63 -2.61 19.40 10.30
N GLU A 64 -1.76 19.28 9.28
CA GLU A 64 -0.73 20.25 8.90
C GLU A 64 -1.37 21.54 8.35
N GLU A 65 -2.24 21.44 7.34
CA GLU A 65 -2.87 22.61 6.69
C GLU A 65 -3.70 23.45 7.68
N PHE A 66 -4.36 22.80 8.64
CA PHE A 66 -5.20 23.49 9.63
C PHE A 66 -4.52 23.70 10.99
N GLU A 67 -3.21 23.44 11.08
CA GLU A 67 -2.38 23.69 12.26
C GLU A 67 -2.97 23.12 13.56
N VAL A 68 -3.44 21.86 13.53
CA VAL A 68 -4.07 21.20 14.70
C VAL A 68 -2.98 20.57 15.56
N THR A 69 -2.26 21.39 16.33
CA THR A 69 -1.08 21.00 17.13
C THR A 69 -1.30 19.80 18.06
N GLU A 70 -2.46 19.67 18.71
CA GLU A 70 -2.77 18.50 19.54
C GLU A 70 -2.83 17.20 18.71
N ALA A 71 -3.37 17.28 17.49
CA ALA A 71 -3.45 16.15 16.57
C ALA A 71 -2.08 15.79 15.99
N GLU A 72 -1.26 16.79 15.67
CA GLU A 72 0.11 16.62 15.15
C GLU A 72 0.94 15.74 16.09
N ARG A 73 0.90 16.05 17.40
CA ARG A 73 1.58 15.22 18.42
C ARG A 73 1.14 13.76 18.43
N TYR A 74 -0.16 13.48 18.21
CA TYR A 74 -0.64 12.09 18.16
C TYR A 74 -0.21 11.36 16.89
N ILE A 75 -0.07 12.08 15.78
CA ILE A 75 0.44 11.55 14.51
C ILE A 75 1.92 11.23 14.63
N GLU A 76 2.73 12.14 15.17
CA GLU A 76 4.16 11.92 15.38
C GLU A 76 4.43 10.71 16.27
N GLN A 77 3.75 10.64 17.43
CA GLN A 77 3.89 9.50 18.34
C GLN A 77 3.53 8.17 17.64
N TYR A 78 2.50 8.18 16.80
CA TYR A 78 2.09 7.01 16.03
C TYR A 78 3.14 6.62 15.00
N LYS A 79 3.69 7.58 14.25
CA LYS A 79 4.76 7.34 13.26
C LYS A 79 5.98 6.70 13.91
N THR A 80 6.46 7.26 15.02
CA THR A 80 7.61 6.72 15.76
C THR A 80 7.34 5.29 16.23
N THR A 81 6.18 5.06 16.85
CA THR A 81 5.79 3.72 17.32
C THR A 81 5.69 2.72 16.17
N LEU A 82 5.11 3.14 15.05
CA LEU A 82 4.96 2.30 13.86
C LEU A 82 6.31 1.99 13.23
N GLU A 83 7.21 2.97 13.13
CA GLU A 83 8.56 2.77 12.59
C GLU A 83 9.33 1.74 13.41
N GLU A 84 9.36 1.89 14.73
CA GLU A 84 9.96 0.93 15.67
C GLU A 84 9.35 -0.48 15.55
N SER A 85 8.02 -0.55 15.39
CA SER A 85 7.30 -1.82 15.23
C SER A 85 7.58 -2.47 13.88
N CYS A 86 7.53 -1.74 12.77
CA CYS A 86 7.81 -2.25 11.41
C CYS A 86 9.23 -2.83 11.29
N HIS A 87 10.18 -2.28 12.05
CA HIS A 87 11.56 -2.75 12.14
C HIS A 87 11.73 -4.14 12.78
N SER A 88 10.75 -4.58 13.58
CA SER A 88 10.79 -5.84 14.32
C SER A 88 9.70 -6.83 13.88
N LEU A 89 8.61 -6.34 13.28
CA LEU A 89 7.45 -7.14 12.90
C LEU A 89 7.76 -8.04 11.70
N SER A 90 7.79 -9.36 11.96
CA SER A 90 7.88 -10.38 10.92
C SER A 90 6.64 -10.35 10.02
N ILE A 91 6.82 -10.60 8.72
CA ILE A 91 5.71 -10.67 7.77
C ILE A 91 4.72 -11.78 8.14
N ASP A 92 5.19 -12.89 8.72
CA ASP A 92 4.33 -14.00 9.16
C ASP A 92 3.21 -13.54 10.10
N LEU A 93 3.48 -12.53 10.93
CA LEU A 93 2.50 -11.98 11.87
C LEU A 93 1.52 -11.01 11.22
N CYS A 94 1.76 -10.59 9.97
CA CYS A 94 0.90 -9.69 9.20
C CYS A 94 0.08 -10.41 8.13
N LEU A 95 0.22 -11.73 8.01
CA LEU A 95 -0.43 -12.50 6.95
C LEU A 95 -1.95 -12.46 7.10
N LYS A 96 -2.63 -12.08 6.01
CA LYS A 96 -4.09 -11.94 5.90
C LYS A 96 -4.71 -10.88 6.81
N GLU A 97 -3.90 -10.19 7.61
CA GLU A 97 -4.32 -9.03 8.36
C GLU A 97 -4.66 -7.88 7.42
N LYS A 98 -5.73 -7.15 7.76
CA LYS A 98 -6.14 -5.97 7.01
C LYS A 98 -5.39 -4.76 7.54
N PHE A 99 -4.84 -4.00 6.61
CA PHE A 99 -4.13 -2.76 6.91
C PHE A 99 -5.07 -1.56 6.89
N ASP A 100 -6.23 -1.65 6.23
CA ASP A 100 -7.20 -0.55 6.17
C ASP A 100 -7.71 -0.19 7.60
N ALA A 101 -7.76 1.10 7.91
CA ALA A 101 -8.17 1.57 9.24
C ALA A 101 -9.65 1.32 9.55
N VAL A 102 -10.47 1.24 8.51
CA VAL A 102 -11.89 0.90 8.57
C VAL A 102 -12.13 -0.19 7.55
N ASN A 103 -12.98 -1.18 7.87
CA ASN A 103 -13.45 -2.16 6.91
C ASN A 103 -14.33 -1.48 5.85
N THR A 104 -13.69 -0.96 4.79
CA THR A 104 -14.37 -0.37 3.64
C THR A 104 -14.67 -1.43 2.58
N SER A 105 -15.52 -1.07 1.61
CA SER A 105 -15.85 -1.90 0.46
C SER A 105 -14.58 -2.41 -0.24
N PRO A 106 -14.56 -3.66 -0.75
CA PRO A 106 -13.41 -4.17 -1.47
C PRO A 106 -13.10 -3.28 -2.68
N SER A 107 -11.82 -2.91 -2.83
CA SER A 107 -11.32 -2.16 -3.97
C SER A 107 -11.62 -2.91 -5.26
N LEU A 108 -12.02 -2.19 -6.30
CA LEU A 108 -12.17 -2.81 -7.60
C LEU A 108 -10.80 -3.27 -8.10
N THR A 109 -10.76 -4.33 -8.92
CA THR A 109 -9.50 -4.85 -9.47
C THR A 109 -8.70 -3.72 -10.13
N CYS A 110 -9.34 -2.80 -10.86
CA CYS A 110 -8.70 -1.65 -11.51
C CYS A 110 -8.03 -0.62 -10.57
N GLU A 111 -8.25 -0.73 -9.27
CA GLU A 111 -7.67 0.11 -8.21
C GLU A 111 -6.64 -0.68 -7.37
N THR A 112 -6.24 -1.88 -7.83
CA THR A 112 -5.33 -2.75 -7.10
C THR A 112 -4.02 -2.99 -7.84
N ALA A 113 -2.92 -2.96 -7.10
CA ALA A 113 -1.60 -3.36 -7.57
C ALA A 113 -1.14 -4.58 -6.77
N THR A 114 -0.75 -5.65 -7.46
CA THR A 114 -0.29 -6.89 -6.83
C THR A 114 1.17 -7.14 -7.17
N TYR A 115 1.97 -7.31 -6.13
CA TYR A 115 3.38 -7.65 -6.18
C TYR A 115 3.55 -9.07 -5.65
N VAL A 116 4.25 -9.92 -6.39
CA VAL A 116 4.62 -11.27 -5.93
C VAL A 116 6.14 -11.33 -5.84
N PHE A 117 6.65 -11.51 -4.62
CA PHE A 117 8.07 -11.60 -4.34
C PHE A 117 8.48 -13.04 -3.99
N ASP A 118 9.63 -13.47 -4.51
CA ASP A 118 10.30 -14.74 -4.23
C ASP A 118 10.95 -14.73 -2.84
N TRP A 119 10.17 -14.33 -1.84
CA TRP A 119 10.58 -14.16 -0.46
C TRP A 119 9.92 -15.23 0.40
N ARG A 120 10.63 -15.65 1.45
CA ARG A 120 10.06 -16.41 2.55
C ARG A 120 9.61 -15.44 3.66
N PRO A 121 8.40 -15.61 4.21
CA PRO A 121 7.85 -14.65 5.16
C PRO A 121 8.52 -14.68 6.55
N ASP A 122 9.22 -15.75 6.92
CA ASP A 122 10.01 -15.87 8.15
C ASP A 122 11.35 -15.11 8.10
N GLU A 123 11.89 -14.92 6.90
CA GLU A 123 13.17 -14.21 6.66
C GLU A 123 12.99 -12.70 6.45
N LYS A 124 11.76 -12.21 6.42
CA LYS A 124 11.42 -10.84 6.01
C LYS A 124 10.56 -10.11 7.03
N LYS A 125 10.76 -8.80 7.08
CA LYS A 125 10.04 -7.90 7.98
C LYS A 125 9.10 -7.00 7.20
N LEU A 126 8.09 -6.46 7.88
CA LEU A 126 7.19 -5.48 7.27
C LEU A 126 7.97 -4.29 6.68
N LYS A 127 9.06 -3.89 7.34
CA LYS A 127 9.96 -2.85 6.84
C LYS A 127 10.51 -3.13 5.43
N ASP A 128 10.83 -4.38 5.10
CA ASP A 128 11.36 -4.72 3.77
C ASP A 128 10.32 -4.42 2.67
N ILE A 129 9.03 -4.66 2.94
CA ILE A 129 7.93 -4.32 2.04
C ILE A 129 7.76 -2.80 1.94
N THR A 130 7.71 -2.09 3.07
CA THR A 130 7.51 -0.64 3.05
C THR A 130 8.67 0.09 2.36
N ASP A 131 9.90 -0.38 2.56
CA ASP A 131 11.10 0.19 1.94
C ASP A 131 11.14 -0.03 0.43
N ILE A 132 10.73 -1.20 -0.06
CA ILE A 132 10.69 -1.44 -1.52
C ILE A 132 9.58 -0.62 -2.16
N LEU A 133 8.37 -0.62 -1.58
CA LEU A 133 7.23 0.10 -2.15
C LEU A 133 7.46 1.61 -2.16
N SER A 134 8.03 2.19 -1.10
CA SER A 134 8.35 3.62 -1.05
C SER A 134 9.36 4.02 -2.14
N LYS A 135 10.32 3.15 -2.48
CA LYS A 135 11.30 3.41 -3.55
C LYS A 135 10.74 3.23 -4.95
N THR A 136 9.86 2.23 -5.15
CA THR A 136 9.45 1.81 -6.50
C THR A 136 8.10 2.39 -6.92
N SER A 137 7.19 2.51 -5.97
CA SER A 137 5.81 2.90 -6.16
C SER A 137 5.53 4.25 -5.49
N GLY A 138 6.41 4.70 -4.59
CA GLY A 138 6.23 5.93 -3.84
C GLY A 138 4.98 5.88 -2.97
N LYS A 139 4.38 7.06 -2.75
CA LYS A 139 3.12 7.22 -2.00
C LYS A 139 1.88 6.88 -2.84
N PHE A 140 2.03 6.33 -4.05
CA PHE A 140 0.88 6.01 -4.90
C PHE A 140 0.07 4.82 -4.37
N VAL A 141 0.71 3.92 -3.63
CA VAL A 141 0.11 2.65 -3.23
C VAL A 141 -0.01 2.52 -1.73
N LYS A 142 -1.15 1.99 -1.28
CA LYS A 142 -1.46 1.68 0.12
C LYS A 142 -1.54 0.17 0.27
N ILE A 143 -0.78 -0.42 1.20
CA ILE A 143 -0.87 -1.86 1.47
C ILE A 143 -2.27 -2.16 2.01
N LYS A 144 -2.96 -3.14 1.42
CA LYS A 144 -4.25 -3.63 1.92
C LYS A 144 -4.09 -4.85 2.81
N TYR A 145 -3.37 -5.83 2.31
CA TYR A 145 -3.06 -7.07 3.00
C TYR A 145 -1.86 -7.75 2.33
N ILE A 146 -1.23 -8.61 3.10
CA ILE A 146 -0.13 -9.46 2.65
C ILE A 146 -0.64 -10.89 2.74
N ASP A 147 -0.56 -11.63 1.64
CA ASP A 147 -0.88 -13.05 1.61
C ASP A 147 0.39 -13.86 1.33
N THR A 148 0.31 -15.15 1.61
CA THR A 148 1.43 -16.06 1.42
C THR A 148 1.01 -17.38 0.77
N GLY A 149 1.94 -17.94 0.02
CA GLY A 149 1.97 -19.34 -0.38
C GLY A 149 3.40 -19.83 -0.29
N TYR A 150 4.02 -20.16 -1.43
CA TYR A 150 5.48 -20.33 -1.54
C TYR A 150 6.24 -19.02 -1.74
N SER A 151 5.52 -17.89 -1.77
CA SER A 151 6.01 -16.55 -2.11
C SER A 151 5.14 -15.52 -1.40
N ILE A 152 5.69 -14.33 -1.14
CA ILE A 152 4.95 -13.24 -0.51
C ILE A 152 4.16 -12.49 -1.59
N VAL A 153 2.85 -12.32 -1.37
CA VAL A 153 1.96 -11.57 -2.24
C VAL A 153 1.51 -10.31 -1.51
N VAL A 154 1.97 -9.15 -1.98
CA VAL A 154 1.56 -7.86 -1.44
C VAL A 154 0.48 -7.28 -2.34
N THR A 155 -0.72 -7.07 -1.78
CA THR A 155 -1.81 -6.42 -2.48
C THR A 155 -1.96 -5.00 -1.95
N CYS A 156 -1.89 -4.04 -2.86
CA CYS A 156 -2.04 -2.63 -2.55
C CYS A 156 -3.24 -2.02 -3.27
N SER A 157 -3.84 -0.98 -2.70
CA SER A 157 -4.80 -0.09 -3.36
C SER A 157 -4.13 1.19 -3.83
N PHE A 158 -4.71 1.84 -4.83
CA PHE A 158 -4.32 3.18 -5.29
C PHE A 158 -5.53 3.88 -5.95
N PRO A 159 -5.56 5.22 -5.99
CA PRO A 159 -6.61 5.97 -6.69
C PRO A 159 -6.64 5.66 -8.18
N HIS A 160 -7.82 5.41 -8.75
CA HIS A 160 -7.93 4.98 -10.15
C HIS A 160 -7.35 6.03 -11.11
N SER A 161 -7.55 7.30 -10.80
CA SER A 161 -7.01 8.45 -11.53
C SER A 161 -5.48 8.41 -11.69
N LEU A 162 -4.76 7.70 -10.80
CA LEU A 162 -3.30 7.59 -10.82
C LEU A 162 -2.77 6.35 -11.55
N THR A 163 -3.63 5.55 -12.20
CA THR A 163 -3.23 4.32 -12.90
C THR A 163 -2.06 4.54 -13.86
N GLY A 164 -2.16 5.54 -14.73
CA GLY A 164 -1.11 5.82 -15.72
C GLY A 164 0.22 6.23 -15.08
N ALA A 165 0.16 7.12 -14.09
CA ALA A 165 1.34 7.59 -13.36
C ALA A 165 2.03 6.44 -12.60
N LEU A 166 1.24 5.57 -11.95
CA LEU A 166 1.75 4.40 -11.25
C LEU A 166 2.44 3.42 -12.21
N ILE A 167 1.85 3.13 -13.37
CA ILE A 167 2.44 2.23 -14.36
C ILE A 167 3.79 2.76 -14.86
N ILE A 168 3.88 4.06 -15.16
CA ILE A 168 5.14 4.69 -15.59
C ILE A 168 6.19 4.56 -14.49
N LYS A 169 5.85 4.96 -13.26
CA LYS A 169 6.76 4.91 -12.11
C LYS A 169 7.27 3.49 -11.84
N LEU A 170 6.39 2.50 -11.88
CA LEU A 170 6.75 1.09 -11.71
C LEU A 170 7.63 0.57 -12.84
N SER A 171 7.38 1.00 -14.08
CA SER A 171 8.18 0.61 -15.24
C SER A 171 9.61 1.13 -15.14
N GLU A 172 9.78 2.38 -14.71
CA GLU A 172 11.10 2.98 -14.44
C GLU A 172 11.86 2.22 -13.34
N ASN A 173 11.15 1.78 -12.30
CA ASN A 173 11.74 1.10 -11.14
C ASN A 173 11.71 -0.44 -11.24
N LEU A 174 11.34 -0.99 -12.41
CA LEU A 174 11.14 -2.43 -12.58
C LEU A 174 12.43 -3.23 -12.33
N LYS A 175 13.59 -2.70 -12.76
CA LYS A 175 14.89 -3.35 -12.52
C LYS A 175 15.20 -3.50 -11.03
N LEU A 176 14.87 -2.49 -10.23
CA LEU A 176 15.04 -2.52 -8.78
C LEU A 176 14.12 -3.58 -8.16
N LEU A 177 12.86 -3.65 -8.58
CA LEU A 177 11.91 -4.68 -8.12
C LEU A 177 12.42 -6.09 -8.45
N ILE A 178 12.88 -6.33 -9.68
CA ILE A 178 13.42 -7.63 -10.11
C ILE A 178 14.64 -8.02 -9.28
N LYS A 179 15.57 -7.10 -9.02
CA LYS A 179 16.74 -7.33 -8.16
C LYS A 179 16.34 -7.72 -6.74
N ASN A 180 15.21 -7.22 -6.26
CA ASN A 180 14.63 -7.54 -4.96
C ASN A 180 13.70 -8.76 -5.00
N GLY A 181 13.77 -9.61 -6.03
CA GLY A 181 13.05 -10.89 -6.06
C GLY A 181 11.63 -10.82 -6.61
N LEU A 182 11.25 -9.75 -7.31
CA LEU A 182 9.94 -9.67 -7.96
C LEU A 182 9.74 -10.79 -9.00
N MET A 183 8.74 -11.63 -8.77
CA MET A 183 8.30 -12.69 -9.68
C MET A 183 7.16 -12.24 -10.59
N LYS A 184 6.25 -11.40 -10.11
CA LYS A 184 5.10 -10.93 -10.88
C LYS A 184 4.65 -9.56 -10.36
N LEU A 185 4.32 -8.67 -11.29
CA LEU A 185 3.71 -7.37 -11.02
C LEU A 185 2.48 -7.17 -11.89
N THR A 186 1.38 -6.75 -11.29
CA THR A 186 0.11 -6.48 -11.96
C THR A 186 -0.48 -5.20 -11.40
N VAL A 187 -1.00 -4.33 -12.27
CA VAL A 187 -1.71 -3.10 -11.91
C VAL A 187 -3.05 -3.14 -12.62
N GLY A 188 -4.14 -3.21 -11.86
CA GLY A 188 -5.44 -3.47 -12.44
C GLY A 188 -5.48 -4.81 -13.16
N TYR A 189 -5.97 -4.75 -14.40
CA TYR A 189 -5.95 -5.88 -15.33
C TYR A 189 -4.64 -5.97 -16.13
N CYS A 190 -3.73 -5.00 -15.98
CA CYS A 190 -2.49 -4.92 -16.74
C CYS A 190 -1.36 -5.69 -16.04
N LYS A 191 -0.78 -6.66 -16.75
CA LYS A 191 0.39 -7.41 -16.27
C LYS A 191 1.66 -6.70 -16.71
N ILE A 192 2.34 -6.04 -15.78
CA ILE A 192 3.57 -5.31 -16.03
C ILE A 192 4.77 -6.25 -16.16
N TRP A 193 4.85 -7.27 -15.30
CA TRP A 193 5.96 -8.20 -15.28
C TRP A 193 5.55 -9.60 -14.82
N LYS A 194 6.20 -10.61 -15.39
CA LYS A 194 6.18 -11.99 -14.89
C LYS A 194 7.51 -12.66 -15.22
N LYS A 195 8.24 -13.12 -14.19
CA LYS A 195 9.43 -13.95 -14.32
C LYS A 195 9.06 -15.18 -15.15
N GLN A 196 9.71 -15.34 -16.30
CA GLN A 196 9.55 -16.54 -17.09
C GLN A 196 10.16 -17.70 -16.31
N LYS A 197 9.39 -18.78 -16.11
CA LYS A 197 9.99 -20.03 -15.64
C LYS A 197 10.90 -20.47 -16.78
N ILE A 198 12.22 -20.41 -16.58
CA ILE A 198 13.14 -21.16 -17.42
C ILE A 198 12.71 -22.60 -17.22
N GLN A 199 12.04 -23.17 -18.22
CA GLN A 199 11.88 -24.61 -18.29
C GLN A 199 13.31 -25.11 -18.44
N VAL A 200 13.93 -25.55 -17.34
CA VAL A 200 15.05 -26.48 -17.43
C VAL A 200 14.42 -27.74 -18.01
N ARG A 201 14.17 -27.73 -19.33
CA ARG A 201 13.97 -28.93 -20.12
C ARG A 201 15.28 -29.68 -19.96
N VAL A 202 15.32 -30.54 -18.95
CA VAL A 202 15.83 -31.90 -19.04
C VAL A 202 16.93 -32.10 -20.11
N TYR A 203 18.02 -31.35 -20.03
CA TYR A 203 19.27 -31.71 -20.73
C TYR A 203 20.02 -32.80 -19.97
N ILE A 204 19.52 -33.20 -18.79
CA ILE A 204 20.09 -34.28 -17.98
C ILE A 204 19.65 -35.67 -18.50
N LEU A 205 18.46 -35.83 -19.11
CA LEU A 205 18.09 -37.13 -19.72
C LEU A 205 18.76 -37.36 -21.08
N SER A 206 19.04 -36.33 -21.87
CA SER A 206 19.75 -36.49 -23.14
C SER A 206 21.22 -36.82 -22.95
N VAL A 207 21.88 -36.32 -21.90
CA VAL A 207 23.28 -36.70 -21.59
C VAL A 207 23.35 -38.09 -20.97
N ILE A 208 22.39 -38.48 -20.11
CA ILE A 208 22.38 -39.84 -19.52
C ILE A 208 22.12 -40.91 -20.60
N ILE A 209 21.22 -40.68 -21.56
CA ILE A 209 20.97 -41.62 -22.67
C ILE A 209 22.19 -41.77 -23.59
N ILE A 210 23.02 -40.72 -23.76
CA ILE A 210 24.24 -40.80 -24.57
C ILE A 210 25.36 -41.57 -23.84
N ILE A 211 25.43 -41.50 -22.51
CA ILE A 211 26.46 -42.20 -21.71
C ILE A 211 26.11 -43.68 -21.48
N THR A 212 24.83 -44.07 -21.45
CA THR A 212 24.42 -45.48 -21.26
C THR A 212 24.35 -46.31 -22.55
N LYS A 213 24.67 -45.72 -23.71
CA LYS A 213 24.68 -46.40 -25.02
C LYS A 213 26.07 -46.59 -25.63
N ARG A 214 27.13 -46.40 -24.84
CA ARG A 214 28.52 -46.75 -25.21
C ARG A 214 29.01 -47.94 -24.41
#